data_AF-A0A6V7IDZ0-F1
#
_entry.id   AF-A0A6V7IDZ0-F1
#
_cell.length_a   1.000
_cell.length_b   1.000
_cell.length_c   1.000
_cell.angle_alpha   90.00
_cell.angle_beta   90.00
_cell.angle_gamma   90.00
#
_symmetry.space_group_name_H-M   'P 1'
#
loop_
_entity.id
_entity.type
_entity.pdbx_description
1 polymer ?
#
loop_
_entity_poly.entity_id
_entity_poly.type
_entity_poly.pdbx_seq_one_letter_code
_entity_poly.pdbx_strand_id
1 'polypeptide(L)'
;IGDDEVVDVPLNPSSSLSSQSIMYNLPEDIRPVMKSHRLEVIFWGLRDMRKINCMRVHKPRIVLECAGVFLKSEVMDNAKKFSNFKENHVMIEL
;
A
#
# COMPACT_ATOMS: atom_id res chain seq x y z
N ILE A 1 -42.96 -2.43 25.68
CA ILE A 1 -42.36 -3.77 25.81
C ILE A 1 -42.77 -4.49 24.53
N GLY A 2 -41.80 -4.80 23.70
CA GLY A 2 -41.93 -4.95 22.26
C GLY A 2 -40.52 -4.84 21.74
N ASP A 3 -39.81 -5.94 21.87
CA ASP A 3 -38.37 -6.04 21.82
C ASP A 3 -38.08 -6.52 20.39
N ASP A 4 -37.71 -5.59 19.50
CA ASP A 4 -37.27 -5.92 18.16
C ASP A 4 -35.92 -6.64 18.26
N GLU A 5 -35.96 -7.97 18.43
CA GLU A 5 -34.79 -8.83 18.34
C GLU A 5 -34.18 -8.70 16.94
N VAL A 6 -33.01 -8.06 16.88
CA VAL A 6 -32.11 -8.09 15.74
C VAL A 6 -31.61 -9.51 15.54
N VAL A 7 -32.35 -10.30 14.77
CA VAL A 7 -31.96 -11.64 14.38
C VAL A 7 -30.76 -11.57 13.44
N ASP A 8 -29.59 -12.02 13.91
CA ASP A 8 -28.41 -12.24 13.08
C ASP A 8 -28.68 -13.38 12.10
N VAL A 9 -29.15 -13.03 10.90
CA VAL A 9 -29.40 -13.98 9.82
C VAL A 9 -28.05 -14.49 9.28
N PRO A 10 -27.80 -15.81 9.26
CA PRO A 10 -26.59 -16.34 8.67
C PRO A 10 -26.57 -16.07 7.16
N LEU A 11 -25.45 -15.61 6.64
CA LEU A 11 -25.21 -15.44 5.20
C LEU A 11 -25.35 -16.80 4.49
N ASN A 12 -26.54 -17.09 3.96
CA ASN A 12 -26.77 -18.30 3.18
C ASN A 12 -26.33 -18.06 1.72
N PRO A 13 -25.28 -18.73 1.20
CA PRO A 13 -24.72 -18.45 -0.12
C PRO A 13 -25.57 -18.98 -1.29
N SER A 14 -26.80 -19.45 -1.04
CA SER A 14 -27.53 -20.30 -2.01
C SER A 14 -28.88 -19.77 -2.53
N SER A 15 -29.21 -18.48 -2.34
CA SER A 15 -30.38 -17.87 -3.04
C SER A 15 -29.95 -17.06 -4.28
N SER A 16 -29.99 -17.77 -5.42
CA SER A 16 -30.14 -17.29 -6.80
C SER A 16 -29.06 -16.39 -7.43
N LEU A 17 -28.33 -17.00 -8.37
CA LEU A 17 -27.59 -16.39 -9.48
C LEU A 17 -28.36 -15.24 -10.15
N SER A 18 -27.87 -14.02 -9.95
CA SER A 18 -27.38 -13.23 -11.06
C SER A 18 -25.91 -12.94 -10.76
N SER A 19 -25.05 -12.81 -11.75
CA SER A 19 -23.63 -12.46 -11.54
C SER A 19 -23.43 -11.02 -11.03
N GLN A 20 -24.39 -10.48 -10.30
CA GLN A 20 -24.31 -9.20 -9.61
C GLN A 20 -23.79 -9.47 -8.21
N SER A 21 -22.60 -8.94 -7.92
CA SER A 21 -22.05 -8.88 -6.57
C SER A 21 -23.11 -8.34 -5.61
N ILE A 22 -23.51 -9.13 -4.62
CA ILE A 22 -24.36 -8.66 -3.53
C ILE A 22 -23.57 -7.57 -2.80
N MET A 23 -23.97 -6.31 -2.95
CA MET A 23 -23.33 -5.16 -2.30
C MET A 23 -24.08 -4.84 -1.01
N TYR A 24 -23.42 -5.06 0.12
CA TYR A 24 -23.95 -4.71 1.43
C TYR A 24 -23.64 -3.24 1.74
N ASN A 25 -24.67 -2.44 1.98
CA ASN A 25 -24.50 -1.07 2.45
C ASN A 25 -24.25 -1.08 3.97
N LEU A 26 -23.13 -0.50 4.41
CA LEU A 26 -22.86 -0.33 5.84
C LEU A 26 -23.76 0.78 6.42
N PRO A 27 -24.45 0.54 7.55
CA PRO A 27 -25.08 1.57 8.38
C PRO A 27 -24.13 2.74 8.69
N GLU A 28 -24.66 3.95 8.86
CA GLU A 28 -23.86 5.17 9.02
C GLU A 28 -22.97 5.12 10.27
N ASP A 29 -23.47 4.49 11.32
CA ASP A 29 -22.89 4.30 12.65
C ASP A 29 -21.66 3.38 12.69
N ILE A 30 -21.49 2.51 11.68
CA ILE A 30 -20.31 1.63 11.55
C ILE A 30 -19.50 1.91 10.27
N ARG A 31 -19.89 2.91 9.47
CA ARG A 31 -19.20 3.25 8.23
C ARG A 31 -17.83 3.89 8.54
N PRO A 32 -16.72 3.39 7.98
CA PRO A 32 -15.42 4.03 8.15
C PRO A 32 -15.44 5.46 7.59
N VAL A 33 -14.98 6.42 8.38
CA VAL A 33 -14.79 7.79 7.90
C VAL A 33 -13.51 7.84 7.07
N MET A 34 -13.66 8.14 5.79
CA MET A 34 -12.50 8.38 4.92
C MET A 34 -11.81 9.68 5.35
N LYS A 35 -10.50 9.60 5.56
CA LYS A 35 -9.65 10.75 5.86
C LYS A 35 -8.51 10.81 4.85
N SER A 36 -8.08 12.03 4.51
CA SER A 36 -6.86 12.22 3.74
C SER A 36 -5.66 11.86 4.60
N HIS A 37 -4.70 11.18 4.00
CA HIS A 37 -3.44 10.80 4.65
C HIS A 37 -2.27 11.28 3.81
N ARG A 38 -1.15 11.55 4.47
CA ARG A 38 0.13 11.84 3.80
C ARG A 38 1.07 10.68 4.02
N LEU A 39 1.76 10.26 2.96
CA LEU A 39 2.87 9.32 3.04
C LEU A 39 4.19 10.09 2.97
N GLU A 40 5.05 9.86 3.97
CA GLU A 40 6.44 10.32 3.98
C GLU A 40 7.35 9.13 3.74
N VAL A 41 8.23 9.24 2.75
CA VAL A 41 9.18 8.19 2.38
C VAL A 41 10.59 8.72 2.54
N ILE A 42 11.41 7.97 3.29
CA ILE A 42 12.84 8.24 3.46
C ILE A 42 13.66 7.13 2.79
N PHE A 43 14.27 7.43 1.65
CA PHE A 43 15.25 6.58 0.97
C PHE A 43 16.59 6.65 1.69
N TRP A 44 16.77 5.90 2.77
CA TRP A 44 17.97 6.04 3.60
C TRP A 44 19.22 5.53 2.90
N GLY A 45 19.24 4.24 2.54
CA GLY A 45 20.41 3.63 1.90
C GLY A 45 20.26 2.13 1.65
N LEU A 46 21.17 1.57 0.86
CA LEU A 46 21.20 0.17 0.42
C LEU A 46 22.49 -0.51 0.86
N ARG A 47 22.39 -1.52 1.72
CA ARG A 47 23.51 -2.35 2.19
C ARG A 47 23.37 -3.78 1.69
N ASP A 48 24.49 -4.48 1.56
CA ASP A 48 24.53 -5.92 1.27
C ASP A 48 23.72 -6.36 0.05
N MET A 49 23.69 -5.52 -0.99
CA MET A 49 23.00 -5.81 -2.25
C MET A 49 23.52 -7.11 -2.86
N ARG A 50 22.59 -8.04 -3.13
CA ARG A 50 22.90 -9.29 -3.82
C ARG A 50 23.41 -9.02 -5.22
N LYS A 51 24.29 -9.91 -5.69
CA LYS A 51 24.72 -9.91 -7.08
C LYS A 51 23.54 -10.33 -7.96
N ILE A 52 23.43 -9.68 -9.11
CA ILE A 52 22.49 -10.05 -10.17
C ILE A 52 23.34 -10.53 -11.33
N ASN A 53 23.03 -11.72 -11.87
CA ASN A 53 23.79 -12.32 -12.97
C ASN A 53 25.30 -12.40 -12.69
N CYS A 54 25.67 -12.84 -11.48
CA CYS A 54 27.05 -12.90 -10.99
C CYS A 54 27.80 -11.55 -10.94
N MET A 55 27.14 -10.42 -11.20
CA MET A 55 27.70 -9.07 -11.20
C MET A 55 27.24 -8.26 -9.99
N ARG A 56 28.11 -7.35 -9.50
CA ARG A 56 27.76 -6.42 -8.42
C ARG A 56 26.90 -5.28 -8.96
N VAL A 57 25.89 -4.88 -8.19
CA VAL A 57 25.05 -3.72 -8.52
C VAL A 57 25.80 -2.44 -8.15
N HIS A 58 26.04 -1.57 -9.14
CA HIS A 58 26.75 -0.31 -8.93
C HIS A 58 25.80 0.88 -8.75
N LYS A 59 24.77 0.96 -9.60
CA LYS A 59 23.88 2.12 -9.70
C LYS A 59 22.41 1.77 -9.46
N PRO A 60 22.02 1.41 -8.23
CA PRO A 60 20.64 1.06 -7.92
C PRO A 60 19.73 2.29 -7.89
N ARG A 61 18.44 2.05 -8.07
CA ARG A 61 17.34 3.00 -7.83
C ARG A 61 16.22 2.27 -7.12
N ILE A 62 15.58 2.93 -6.15
CA ILE A 62 14.39 2.42 -5.47
C ILE A 62 13.17 2.99 -6.19
N VAL A 63 12.20 2.10 -6.45
CA VAL A 63 10.87 2.47 -6.94
C VAL A 63 9.86 1.94 -5.93
N LEU A 64 8.99 2.80 -5.45
CA LEU A 64 7.92 2.47 -4.52
C LEU A 64 6.58 2.77 -5.19
N GLU A 65 5.63 1.86 -5.07
CA GLU A 65 4.27 2.02 -5.58
C GLU A 65 3.29 1.94 -4.40
N CYS A 66 2.41 2.93 -4.28
CA CYS A 66 1.36 2.95 -3.28
C CYS A 66 0.11 3.62 -3.86
N ALA A 67 -1.04 2.96 -3.81
CA ALA A 67 -2.31 3.48 -4.33
C ALA A 67 -2.23 4.02 -5.78
N GLY A 68 -1.44 3.38 -6.65
CA GLY A 68 -1.22 3.82 -8.03
C GLY A 68 -0.24 4.98 -8.20
N VAL A 69 0.32 5.52 -7.11
CA VAL A 69 1.36 6.54 -7.10
C VAL A 69 2.74 5.87 -7.10
N PHE A 70 3.60 6.28 -8.03
CA PHE A 70 4.98 5.80 -8.13
C PHE A 70 5.97 6.84 -7.62
N LEU A 71 6.75 6.46 -6.61
CA LEU A 71 7.88 7.23 -6.10
C LEU A 71 9.19 6.62 -6.55
N LYS A 72 10.14 7.47 -6.95
CA LYS A 72 11.45 7.06 -7.44
C LYS A 72 12.52 7.80 -6.66
N SER A 73 13.52 7.08 -6.17
CA SER A 73 14.74 7.70 -5.68
C SER A 73 15.58 8.21 -6.86
N GLU A 74 16.62 8.99 -6.57
CA GLU A 74 17.73 9.17 -7.51
C GLU A 74 18.37 7.81 -7.86
N VAL A 75 19.09 7.77 -8.99
CA VAL A 75 19.96 6.65 -9.29
C VAL A 75 21.26 6.85 -8.51
N MET A 76 21.54 5.95 -7.58
CA MET A 76 22.74 6.03 -6.75
C MET A 76 24.00 5.91 -7.61
N ASP A 77 24.99 6.78 -7.38
CA ASP A 77 26.22 6.80 -8.18
C ASP A 77 27.09 5.56 -7.95
N ASN A 78 27.21 5.12 -6.70
CA ASN A 78 28.05 3.97 -6.32
C ASN A 78 27.64 3.39 -4.96
N ALA A 79 26.81 2.35 -4.98
CA ALA A 79 26.32 1.67 -3.78
C ALA A 79 27.41 1.06 -2.88
N LYS A 80 28.61 0.77 -3.43
CA LYS A 80 29.72 0.21 -2.66
C LYS A 80 30.44 1.26 -1.81
N LYS A 81 30.47 2.53 -2.26
CA LYS A 81 31.22 3.62 -1.60
C LYS A 81 30.28 4.58 -0.85
N PHE A 82 29.11 4.85 -1.41
CA PHE A 82 28.10 5.74 -0.87
C PHE A 82 26.77 5.00 -0.85
N SER A 83 26.52 4.29 0.26
CA SER A 83 25.34 3.44 0.44
C SER A 83 24.06 4.25 0.73
N ASN A 84 24.17 5.55 1.05
CA ASN A 84 23.03 6.41 1.33
C ASN A 84 22.68 7.30 0.13
N PHE A 85 21.39 7.64 -0.01
CA PHE A 85 20.91 8.60 -1.01
C PHE A 85 21.12 10.04 -0.52
N LYS A 86 21.45 10.95 -1.44
CA LYS A 86 21.60 12.40 -1.23
C LYS A 86 20.24 13.08 -1.17
N GLU A 87 19.37 12.78 -2.13
CA GLU A 87 17.97 13.19 -2.13
C GLU A 87 17.11 12.06 -1.57
N ASN A 88 16.83 12.11 -0.27
CA ASN A 88 16.29 10.98 0.46
C ASN A 88 14.86 11.15 0.96
N HIS A 89 14.25 12.33 0.92
CA HIS A 89 12.92 12.56 1.50
C HIS A 89 11.91 12.97 0.44
N VAL A 90 10.79 12.25 0.37
CA VAL A 90 9.67 12.53 -0.52
C VAL A 90 8.36 12.46 0.27
N MET A 91 7.45 13.35 -0.06
CA MET A 91 6.13 13.45 0.54
C MET A 91 5.06 13.40 -0.55
N ILE A 92 4.02 12.61 -0.33
CA ILE A 92 2.83 12.56 -1.19
C ILE A 92 1.55 12.60 -0.36
N GLU A 93 0.52 13.20 -0.92
CA GLU A 93 -0.84 13.16 -0.40
C GLU A 93 -1.60 12.00 -1.07
N LEU A 94 -2.28 11.20 -0.26
CA LEU A 94 -3.08 10.04 -0.64
C LEU A 94 -4.55 10.25 -0.27
#